data_AF-A0A6N6SJB0-F1
#
_entry.id   AF-A0A6N6SJB0-F1
#
_cell.length_a   1.000
_cell.length_b   1.000
_cell.length_c   1.000
_cell.angle_alpha   90.00
_cell.angle_beta   90.00
_cell.angle_gamma   90.00
#
_symmetry.space_group_name_H-M   'P 1'
#
loop_
_entity.id
_entity.type
_entity.pdbx_description
1 polymer ?
#
loop_
_entity_poly.entity_id
_entity_poly.type
_entity_poly.pdbx_seq_one_letter_code
_entity_poly.pdbx_strand_id
1 'polypeptide(L)'
;MPQHQNIEYKSAWNDDYLKWVCGFANADGGLIFIGKDDHGKTLGINNYKKLMEDIPNKIRNSMGIMVEVNLHEESEKYFIEMAV
;
A
#
# COMPACT_ATOMS: atom_id res chain seq x y z
N MET A 1 24.15 4.32 -6.19
CA MET A 1 23.21 5.44 -6.30
C MET A 1 22.00 5.06 -5.46
N PRO A 2 21.56 5.84 -4.47
CA PRO A 2 20.36 5.48 -3.74
C PRO A 2 19.18 5.78 -4.66
N GLN A 3 18.51 4.75 -5.17
CA GLN A 3 17.20 4.94 -5.79
C GLN A 3 16.32 5.59 -4.73
N HIS A 4 15.83 6.80 -5.02
CA HIS A 4 14.87 7.47 -4.17
C HIS A 4 13.53 6.75 -4.39
N GLN A 5 13.26 5.70 -3.61
CA GLN A 5 11.96 5.07 -3.63
C GLN A 5 10.93 6.06 -3.11
N ASN A 6 9.89 6.32 -3.91
CA ASN A 6 8.75 7.10 -3.47
C ASN A 6 8.00 6.27 -2.42
N ILE A 7 8.01 6.72 -1.16
CA ILE A 7 7.34 6.04 -0.05
C ILE A 7 6.16 6.89 0.43
N GLU A 8 4.99 6.27 0.51
CA GLU A 8 3.78 6.88 1.04
C GLU A 8 3.28 6.08 2.26
N TYR A 9 3.01 6.75 3.38
CA TYR A 9 2.42 6.14 4.56
C TYR A 9 0.95 6.52 4.70
N LYS A 10 0.09 5.54 4.99
CA LYS A 10 -1.34 5.72 5.26
C LYS A 10 -1.74 4.93 6.49
N SER A 11 -2.52 5.54 7.37
CA SER A 11 -2.97 4.92 8.63
C SER A 11 -4.03 3.82 8.42
N ALA A 12 -4.85 3.95 7.38
CA ALA A 12 -5.87 2.98 6.98
C ALA A 12 -5.97 2.94 5.46
N TRP A 13 -6.74 2.01 4.87
CA TRP A 13 -7.03 2.01 3.43
C TRP A 13 -8.19 2.94 3.09
N ASN A 14 -8.08 3.65 1.96
CA ASN A 14 -9.16 4.41 1.33
C ASN A 14 -9.03 4.23 -0.19
N ASP A 15 -10.15 4.01 -0.88
CA ASP A 15 -10.17 3.84 -2.34
C ASP A 15 -9.64 5.08 -3.10
N ASP A 16 -9.64 6.27 -2.49
CA ASP A 16 -8.96 7.45 -3.06
C ASP A 16 -7.47 7.23 -3.30
N TYR A 17 -6.85 6.28 -2.60
CA TYR A 17 -5.43 5.94 -2.76
C TYR A 17 -5.09 5.30 -4.11
N LEU A 18 -6.10 4.90 -4.90
CA LEU A 18 -5.91 4.51 -6.29
C LEU A 18 -5.25 5.62 -7.13
N LYS A 19 -5.41 6.90 -6.76
CA LYS A 19 -4.72 8.03 -7.42
C LYS A 19 -3.20 7.97 -7.26
N TRP A 20 -2.71 7.51 -6.10
CA TRP A 20 -1.27 7.34 -5.84
C TRP A 20 -0.73 6.13 -6.59
N VAL A 21 -1.50 5.03 -6.65
CA VAL A 21 -1.15 3.85 -7.46
C VAL A 21 -0.99 4.25 -8.94
N CYS A 22 -1.94 5.01 -9.51
CA CYS A 22 -1.79 5.56 -10.85
C CYS A 22 -0.56 6.45 -10.99
N GLY A 23 -0.28 7.30 -9.98
CA GLY A 23 0.89 8.17 -10.00
C GLY A 23 2.20 7.39 -10.06
N PHE A 24 2.33 6.36 -9.22
CA PHE A 24 3.54 5.52 -9.15
C PHE A 24 3.71 4.63 -10.38
N ALA A 25 2.63 4.03 -10.89
CA ALA A 25 2.67 3.17 -12.08
C ALA A 25 3.10 3.91 -13.37
N ASN A 26 2.91 5.25 -13.42
CA ASN A 26 3.35 6.09 -14.54
C ASN A 26 4.74 6.72 -14.32
N ALA A 27 5.36 6.47 -13.17
CA ALA A 27 6.66 6.99 -12.78
C ALA A 27 7.66 5.84 -12.57
N ASP A 28 8.71 6.04 -11.76
CA ASP A 28 9.69 5.01 -11.39
C ASP A 28 9.17 4.02 -10.31
N GLY A 29 7.86 3.86 -10.17
CA GLY A 29 7.23 3.05 -9.14
C GLY A 29 7.22 3.69 -7.76
N GLY A 30 6.78 2.92 -6.77
CA GLY A 30 6.75 3.38 -5.38
C GLY A 30 6.18 2.36 -4.39
N LEU A 31 6.36 2.65 -3.11
CA LEU A 31 5.83 1.86 -2.00
C LEU A 31 4.72 2.63 -1.30
N ILE A 32 3.59 1.97 -1.07
CA ILE A 32 2.51 2.49 -0.23
C ILE A 32 2.36 1.56 0.97
N PHE A 33 2.49 2.11 2.18
CA PHE A 33 2.27 1.38 3.42
C PHE A 33 0.92 1.74 4.02
N ILE A 34 0.07 0.73 4.26
CA ILE A 34 -1.24 0.87 4.89
C ILE A 34 -1.19 0.30 6.30
N GLY A 35 -1.59 1.09 7.29
CA GLY A 35 -1.45 0.76 8.72
C GLY A 35 -0.28 1.45 9.41
N LYS A 36 0.31 2.48 8.79
CA LYS A 36 1.38 3.31 9.35
C LYS A 36 0.96 4.77 9.45
N ASP A 37 1.38 5.49 10.48
CA ASP A 37 1.17 6.94 10.54
C ASP A 37 2.11 7.70 9.58
N ASP A 38 1.94 9.01 9.47
CA ASP A 38 2.74 9.88 8.60
C ASP A 38 4.25 9.89 8.96
N HIS A 39 4.62 9.32 10.11
CA HIS A 39 5.99 9.16 10.58
C HIS A 39 6.51 7.72 10.40
N GLY A 40 5.75 6.83 9.78
CA GLY A 40 6.11 5.45 9.51
C GLY A 40 5.94 4.50 10.71
N LYS A 41 5.32 4.95 11.81
CA LYS A 41 5.05 4.12 12.98
C LYS A 41 3.86 3.21 12.71
N THR A 42 4.01 1.92 13.03
CA THR A 42 2.94 0.93 12.84
C THR A 42 1.78 1.14 13.81
N LEU A 43 0.63 1.50 13.24
CA LEU A 43 -0.64 1.62 13.96
C LEU A 43 -1.34 0.26 14.05
N GLY A 44 -1.26 -0.54 12.98
CA GLY A 44 -1.96 -1.80 12.84
C GLY A 44 -3.33 -1.64 12.20
N ILE A 45 -3.71 -2.57 11.31
CA ILE A 45 -5.06 -2.65 10.74
C ILE A 45 -5.67 -4.01 11.08
N ASN A 46 -6.93 -4.02 11.51
CA ASN A 46 -7.62 -5.26 11.94
C ASN A 46 -8.25 -6.02 10.77
N ASN A 47 -8.59 -5.33 9.69
CA ASN A 47 -9.22 -5.88 8.49
C ASN A 47 -8.19 -6.29 7.42
N TYR A 48 -6.92 -6.50 7.80
CA TYR A 48 -5.83 -6.83 6.87
C TYR A 48 -6.17 -8.01 5.95
N LYS A 49 -6.80 -9.07 6.47
CA LYS A 49 -7.19 -10.25 5.67
C LYS A 49 -8.08 -9.89 4.48
N LYS A 50 -9.10 -9.06 4.74
CA LYS A 50 -10.01 -8.57 3.70
C LYS A 50 -9.29 -7.64 2.72
N LEU A 51 -8.43 -6.76 3.23
CA LEU A 51 -7.68 -5.82 2.40
C LEU A 51 -6.68 -6.53 1.47
N MET A 52 -6.05 -7.61 1.92
CA MET A 52 -5.16 -8.44 1.09
C MET A 52 -5.89 -9.06 -0.12
N GLU A 53 -7.19 -9.33 -0.01
CA GLU A 53 -8.01 -9.81 -1.12
C GLU A 53 -8.57 -8.65 -1.96
N ASP A 54 -9.09 -7.60 -1.30
CA ASP A 54 -9.80 -6.50 -1.94
C ASP A 54 -8.88 -5.57 -2.75
N ILE A 55 -7.71 -5.21 -2.20
CA ILE A 55 -6.79 -4.23 -2.80
C ILE A 55 -6.29 -4.68 -4.18
N PRO A 56 -5.65 -5.85 -4.35
CA PRO A 56 -5.11 -6.24 -5.65
C PRO A 56 -6.23 -6.47 -6.68
N ASN A 57 -7.37 -7.02 -6.26
CA ASN A 57 -8.53 -7.19 -7.14
C ASN A 57 -9.11 -5.85 -7.58
N LYS A 58 -9.25 -4.88 -6.67
CA LYS A 58 -9.76 -3.55 -6.98
C LYS A 58 -8.83 -2.81 -7.93
N ILE A 59 -7.52 -2.80 -7.66
CA ILE A 59 -6.53 -2.18 -8.53
C ILE A 59 -6.57 -2.76 -9.95
N ARG A 60 -6.57 -4.10 -10.06
CA ARG A 60 -6.68 -4.78 -11.36
C ARG A 60 -7.98 -4.44 -12.07
N ASN A 61 -9.12 -4.52 -11.39
CA ASN A 61 -10.43 -4.33 -12.02
C ASN A 61 -10.69 -2.87 -12.41
N SER A 62 -10.18 -1.90 -11.65
CA SER A 62 -10.39 -0.48 -11.91
C SER A 62 -9.38 0.09 -12.90
N MET A 63 -8.13 -0.40 -12.91
CA MET A 63 -7.03 0.23 -13.65
C MET A 63 -6.31 -0.71 -14.62
N GLY A 64 -6.55 -2.02 -14.55
CA GLY A 64 -5.87 -3.02 -15.38
C GLY A 64 -4.42 -3.28 -14.98
N ILE A 65 -3.98 -2.76 -13.83
CA ILE A 65 -2.59 -2.85 -13.34
C ILE A 65 -2.49 -3.99 -12.32
N MET A 66 -1.35 -4.69 -12.30
CA MET A 66 -1.00 -5.60 -11.21
C MET A 66 -0.06 -4.90 -10.24
N VAL A 67 -0.35 -4.99 -8.96
CA VAL A 67 0.45 -4.43 -7.86
C VAL A 67 0.79 -5.57 -6.91
N GLU A 68 2.03 -5.63 -6.45
CA GLU A 68 2.42 -6.59 -5.42
C GLU A 68 1.93 -6.09 -4.07
N VAL A 69 1.19 -6.94 -3.35
CA VAL A 69 0.59 -6.59 -2.06
C VAL A 69 1.09 -7.57 -1.01
N ASN A 70 1.85 -7.07 -0.05
CA ASN A 70 2.53 -7.86 0.99
C ASN A 70 1.95 -7.54 2.37
N LEU A 71 1.75 -8.57 3.19
CA LEU A 71 1.35 -8.43 4.58
C LEU A 71 2.58 -8.50 5.47
N HIS A 72 2.72 -7.54 6.39
CA HIS A 72 3.77 -7.49 7.38
C HIS A 72 3.19 -7.50 8.79
N GLU A 73 3.98 -8.00 9.73
CA GLU A 73 3.69 -7.97 11.15
C GLU A 73 4.84 -7.31 11.90
N GLU A 74 4.53 -6.33 12.73
CA GLU A 74 5.48 -5.67 13.61
C GLU A 74 4.83 -5.45 14.98
N SER A 75 5.46 -5.96 16.05
CA SER A 75 4.95 -5.80 17.43
C SER A 75 3.46 -6.21 17.58
N GLU A 76 3.09 -7.38 17.04
CA GLU A 76 1.72 -7.92 17.05
C GLU A 76 0.69 -7.07 16.28
N LYS A 77 1.16 -6.15 15.42
CA LYS A 77 0.32 -5.32 14.57
C LYS A 77 0.59 -5.62 13.11
N TYR A 78 -0.48 -5.75 12.35
CA TYR A 78 -0.42 -6.00 10.92
C TYR A 78 -0.48 -4.70 10.10
N PHE A 79 0.34 -4.60 9.07
CA PHE A 79 0.28 -3.54 8.07
C PHE A 79 0.52 -4.12 6.67
N ILE A 80 0.09 -3.42 5.64
CA ILE A 80 0.21 -3.85 4.25
C ILE A 80 1.24 -2.95 3.56
N GLU A 81 2.09 -3.56 2.75
CA GLU A 81 2.94 -2.90 1.78
C GLU A 81 2.36 -3.16 0.38
N MET A 82 2.33 -2.12 -0.44
CA MET A 82 2.00 -2.21 -1.86
C MET A 82 3.19 -1.72 -2.67
N ALA A 83 3.77 -2.60 -3.48
CA ALA A 83 4.82 -2.24 -4.43
C ALA A 83 4.20 -2.09 -5.83
N VAL A 84 4.17 -0.84 -6.28
CA VAL A 84 3.58 -0.39 -7.56
C VAL A 84 4.68 -0.18 -8.58
#